data_AF-A0A1Y5Q4K1-F1
#
_entry.id   AF-A0A1Y5Q4K1-F1
#
_cell.length_a   1.000
_cell.length_b   1.000
_cell.length_c   1.000
_cell.angle_alpha   90.00
_cell.angle_beta   90.00
_cell.angle_gamma   90.00
#
_symmetry.space_group_name_H-M   'P 1'
#
loop_
_entity.id
_entity.type
_entity.pdbx_description
1 polymer ?
#
loop_
_entity_poly.entity_id
_entity_poly.type
_entity_poly.pdbx_seq_one_letter_code
_entity_poly.pdbx_strand_id
1 'polypeptide(L)'
;MTLRRFAWIFAAIALGALLLAAAGHWLLHWPRGAVHAWLGIGAGYLLGALLMSLMPRWWREHCDEMYAQPAGRRYRRALWPIMIGYALVLFASISLIRHGIESVPLRALVAVTPALAIALLMRAALRYLREVDELQRRIETESIGIASLLVALLYFAGGLLEKAEVLDFDAASVMIWVFPLLCLTYGIAKMVLTRRYL
;
A
#
# COMPACT_ATOMS: atom_id res chain seq x y z
N MET A 1 -19.04 0.77 -7.73
CA MET A 1 -18.68 -0.13 -6.60
C MET A 1 -18.49 0.73 -5.38
N THR A 2 -19.15 0.37 -4.27
CA THR A 2 -19.09 1.10 -3.00
C THR A 2 -17.98 0.59 -2.09
N LEU A 3 -17.49 1.41 -1.16
CA LEU A 3 -16.46 1.08 -0.19
C LEU A 3 -16.89 -0.09 0.69
N ARG A 4 -18.19 -0.19 1.00
CA ARG A 4 -18.76 -1.34 1.70
C ARG A 4 -18.58 -2.64 0.92
N ARG A 5 -18.76 -2.63 -0.41
CA ARG A 5 -18.49 -3.82 -1.24
C ARG A 5 -17.01 -4.18 -1.22
N PHE A 6 -16.12 -3.19 -1.26
CA PHE A 6 -14.68 -3.45 -1.10
C PHE A 6 -14.38 -4.09 0.25
N ALA A 7 -14.89 -3.57 1.36
CA ALA A 7 -14.68 -4.14 2.69
C ALA A 7 -15.10 -5.62 2.75
N TRP A 8 -16.23 -6.00 2.12
CA TRP A 8 -16.64 -7.40 2.02
C TRP A 8 -15.73 -8.26 1.15
N ILE A 9 -15.21 -7.74 0.04
CA ILE A 9 -14.21 -8.44 -0.78
C ILE A 9 -12.94 -8.67 0.04
N PHE A 10 -12.46 -7.64 0.74
CA PHE A 10 -11.30 -7.76 1.63
C PHE A 10 -11.54 -8.80 2.73
N ALA A 11 -12.72 -8.79 3.36
CA ALA A 11 -13.09 -9.77 4.38
C ALA A 11 -13.18 -11.20 3.83
N ALA A 12 -13.70 -11.38 2.61
CA ALA A 12 -13.76 -12.69 1.95
C ALA A 12 -12.36 -13.23 1.62
N ILE A 13 -11.46 -12.37 1.12
CA ILE A 13 -10.05 -12.75 0.88
C ILE A 13 -9.37 -13.09 2.21
N ALA A 14 -9.61 -12.29 3.26
CA ALA A 14 -9.07 -12.54 4.59
C ALA A 14 -9.51 -13.91 5.12
N LEU A 15 -10.81 -14.20 5.06
CA LEU A 15 -11.37 -15.49 5.49
C LEU A 15 -10.76 -16.65 4.69
N GLY A 16 -10.69 -16.53 3.36
CA GLY A 16 -10.08 -17.54 2.51
C GLY A 16 -8.60 -17.82 2.87
N ALA A 17 -7.81 -16.76 3.08
CA ALA A 17 -6.41 -16.88 3.46
C ALA A 17 -6.22 -17.50 4.86
N LEU A 18 -7.08 -17.14 5.84
CA LEU A 18 -7.05 -17.72 7.19
C LEU A 18 -7.47 -19.19 7.18
N LEU A 19 -8.48 -19.57 6.39
CA LEU A 19 -8.89 -20.95 6.20
C LEU A 19 -7.78 -21.78 5.52
N LEU A 20 -7.11 -21.23 4.51
CA LEU A 20 -5.95 -21.87 3.88
C LEU A 20 -4.79 -22.05 4.85
N ALA A 21 -4.51 -21.06 5.71
CA ALA A 21 -3.50 -21.18 6.74
C ALA A 21 -3.86 -22.28 7.78
N ALA A 22 -5.12 -22.33 8.22
CA ALA A 22 -5.59 -23.35 9.14
C ALA A 22 -5.54 -24.75 8.52
N ALA A 23 -6.04 -24.92 7.29
CA ALA A 23 -5.95 -26.19 6.56
C ALA A 23 -4.49 -26.59 6.31
N GLY A 24 -3.63 -25.62 5.96
CA GLY A 24 -2.19 -25.80 5.81
C GLY A 24 -1.52 -26.33 7.09
N HIS A 25 -1.91 -25.80 8.26
CA HIS A 25 -1.34 -26.23 9.53
C HIS A 25 -1.86 -27.60 10.00
N TRP A 26 -3.18 -27.78 10.01
CA TRP A 26 -3.84 -28.92 10.65
C TRP A 26 -4.07 -30.12 9.72
N LEU A 27 -4.33 -29.87 8.44
CA LEU A 27 -4.73 -30.92 7.49
C LEU A 27 -3.56 -31.32 6.59
N LEU A 28 -2.90 -30.32 5.98
CA LEU A 28 -1.90 -30.50 4.93
C LEU A 28 -0.45 -30.46 5.44
N HIS A 29 -0.25 -30.18 6.74
CA HIS A 29 1.06 -30.14 7.41
C HIS A 29 2.14 -29.33 6.66
N TRP A 30 1.75 -28.18 6.11
CA TRP A 30 2.64 -27.28 5.38
C TRP A 30 3.80 -26.76 6.24
N PRO A 31 4.93 -26.37 5.60
CA PRO A 31 6.01 -25.69 6.30
C PRO A 31 5.50 -24.46 7.04
N ARG A 32 5.99 -24.23 8.27
CA ARG A 32 5.56 -23.11 9.12
C ARG A 32 5.65 -21.76 8.41
N GLY A 33 6.66 -21.55 7.57
CA GLY A 33 6.82 -20.32 6.78
C GLY A 33 5.66 -20.06 5.81
N ALA A 34 5.14 -21.10 5.16
CA ALA A 34 3.99 -20.97 4.26
C ALA A 34 2.70 -20.65 5.05
N VAL A 35 2.51 -21.31 6.19
CA VAL A 35 1.39 -21.01 7.10
C VAL A 35 1.43 -19.56 7.57
N HIS A 36 2.58 -19.08 8.05
CA HIS A 36 2.73 -17.68 8.50
C HIS A 36 2.51 -16.67 7.38
N ALA A 37 2.92 -16.97 6.14
CA ALA A 37 2.66 -16.09 4.99
C ALA A 37 1.14 -15.92 4.74
N TRP A 38 0.40 -17.03 4.71
CA TRP A 38 -1.06 -16.98 4.53
C TRP A 38 -1.79 -16.34 5.72
N LEU A 39 -1.33 -16.59 6.96
CA LEU A 39 -1.83 -15.88 8.14
C LEU A 39 -1.60 -14.38 8.04
N GLY A 40 -0.40 -13.95 7.62
CA GLY A 40 -0.07 -12.54 7.44
C GLY A 40 -0.94 -11.86 6.37
N ILE A 41 -1.14 -12.53 5.23
CA ILE A 41 -2.07 -12.05 4.19
C ILE A 41 -3.49 -11.94 4.77
N GLY A 42 -3.98 -12.98 5.43
CA GLY A 42 -5.32 -13.00 6.03
C GLY A 42 -5.51 -11.86 7.05
N ALA A 43 -4.57 -11.69 7.96
CA ALA A 43 -4.58 -10.62 8.96
C ALA A 43 -4.53 -9.22 8.32
N GLY A 44 -3.71 -9.01 7.29
CA GLY A 44 -3.60 -7.75 6.58
C GLY A 44 -4.90 -7.37 5.84
N TYR A 45 -5.51 -8.32 5.13
CA TYR A 45 -6.80 -8.10 4.47
C TYR A 45 -7.94 -7.87 5.48
N LEU A 46 -7.92 -8.55 6.63
CA LEU A 46 -8.90 -8.35 7.70
C LEU A 46 -8.77 -6.95 8.32
N LEU A 47 -7.53 -6.52 8.60
CA LEU A 47 -7.26 -5.16 9.08
C LEU A 47 -7.74 -4.13 8.07
N GLY A 48 -7.47 -4.33 6.78
CA GLY A 48 -7.98 -3.46 5.71
C GLY A 48 -9.51 -3.37 5.70
N ALA A 49 -10.20 -4.51 5.79
CA ALA A 49 -11.67 -4.56 5.86
C ALA A 49 -12.21 -3.84 7.11
N LEU A 50 -11.56 -4.03 8.26
CA LEU A 50 -11.90 -3.39 9.52
C LEU A 50 -11.73 -1.87 9.41
N LEU A 51 -10.58 -1.40 8.95
CA LEU A 51 -10.30 0.03 8.78
C LEU A 51 -11.33 0.69 7.86
N MET A 52 -11.63 0.07 6.70
CA MET A 52 -12.67 0.57 5.79
C MET A 52 -14.06 0.63 6.43
N SER A 53 -14.35 -0.29 7.36
CA SER A 53 -15.64 -0.35 8.06
C SER A 53 -15.74 0.66 9.20
N LEU A 54 -14.62 0.94 9.88
CA LEU A 54 -14.51 1.92 10.97
C LEU A 54 -14.48 3.37 10.48
N MET A 55 -14.21 3.61 9.20
CA MET A 55 -14.20 4.97 8.65
C MET A 55 -15.58 5.66 8.82
N PRO A 56 -15.59 6.97 9.14
CA PRO A 56 -16.82 7.75 9.26
C PRO A 56 -17.70 7.67 8.00
N ARG A 57 -19.03 7.75 8.15
CA ARG A 57 -19.97 7.63 7.02
C ARG A 57 -19.70 8.64 5.90
N TRP A 58 -19.47 9.90 6.26
CA TRP A 58 -19.15 10.98 5.31
C TRP A 58 -17.93 10.67 4.44
N TRP A 59 -16.90 10.03 5.00
CA TRP A 59 -15.69 9.66 4.24
C TRP A 59 -15.96 8.53 3.25
N ARG A 60 -16.79 7.57 3.66
CA ARG A 60 -17.17 6.44 2.80
C ARG A 60 -18.04 6.90 1.63
N GLU A 61 -18.98 7.80 1.87
CA GLU A 61 -19.82 8.42 0.84
C GLU A 61 -18.98 9.23 -0.14
N HIS A 62 -18.07 10.08 0.37
CA HIS A 62 -17.13 10.83 -0.45
C HIS A 62 -16.24 9.93 -1.34
N CYS A 63 -15.70 8.84 -0.77
CA CYS A 63 -14.96 7.85 -1.53
C CYS A 63 -15.81 7.21 -2.64
N ASP A 64 -17.08 6.88 -2.33
CA ASP A 64 -18.01 6.30 -3.29
C ASP A 64 -18.34 7.25 -4.45
N GLU A 65 -18.46 8.55 -4.18
CA GLU A 65 -18.64 9.60 -5.18
C GLU A 65 -17.42 9.72 -6.09
N MET A 66 -16.20 9.83 -5.54
CA MET A 66 -14.96 9.86 -6.32
C MET A 66 -14.81 8.63 -7.22
N TYR A 67 -15.16 7.48 -6.66
CA TYR A 67 -15.18 6.22 -7.35
C TYR A 67 -16.25 6.12 -8.43
N ALA A 68 -17.35 6.86 -8.31
CA ALA A 68 -18.35 6.95 -9.33
C ALA A 68 -17.90 7.85 -10.49
N GLN A 69 -17.08 8.88 -10.25
CA GLN A 69 -16.59 9.78 -11.30
C GLN A 69 -15.78 9.06 -12.41
N PRO A 70 -15.81 9.53 -13.67
CA PRO A 70 -15.09 8.90 -14.79
C PRO A 70 -13.58 8.77 -14.54
N ALA A 71 -12.94 9.79 -13.97
CA ALA A 71 -11.52 9.80 -13.61
C ALA A 71 -11.22 8.69 -12.58
N GLY A 72 -12.00 8.59 -11.50
CA GLY A 72 -11.84 7.54 -10.49
C GLY A 72 -12.08 6.13 -11.04
N ARG A 73 -13.05 5.94 -11.95
CA ARG A 73 -13.25 4.65 -12.63
C ARG A 73 -12.06 4.25 -13.50
N ARG A 74 -11.44 5.21 -14.21
CA ARG A 74 -10.27 4.95 -15.05
C ARG A 74 -9.04 4.64 -14.20
N TYR A 75 -8.83 5.42 -13.14
CA TYR A 75 -7.74 5.20 -12.19
C TYR A 75 -7.82 3.81 -11.55
N ARG A 76 -8.98 3.41 -11.02
CA ARG A 76 -9.14 2.08 -10.41
C ARG A 76 -8.92 0.92 -11.38
N ARG A 77 -9.34 1.09 -12.65
CA ARG A 77 -9.10 0.10 -13.70
C ARG A 77 -7.61 -0.08 -14.01
N ALA A 78 -6.81 0.96 -13.82
CA ALA A 78 -5.35 0.85 -13.90
C ALA A 78 -4.74 0.32 -12.59
N LEU A 79 -5.24 0.79 -11.44
CA LEU A 79 -4.74 0.43 -10.11
C LEU A 79 -4.74 -1.07 -9.86
N TRP A 80 -5.87 -1.75 -10.08
CA TRP A 80 -6.00 -3.17 -9.73
C TRP A 80 -5.03 -4.10 -10.48
N PRO A 81 -4.93 -4.03 -11.83
CA PRO A 81 -3.91 -4.80 -12.55
C PRO A 81 -2.48 -4.49 -12.11
N ILE A 82 -2.16 -3.21 -11.82
CA ILE A 82 -0.82 -2.83 -11.36
C ILE A 82 -0.53 -3.43 -9.98
N MET A 83 -1.49 -3.43 -9.05
CA MET A 83 -1.32 -3.99 -7.71
C MET A 83 -1.22 -5.51 -7.70
N ILE A 84 -2.01 -6.19 -8.53
CA ILE A 84 -1.90 -7.64 -8.73
C ILE A 84 -0.53 -7.96 -9.34
N GLY A 85 -0.12 -7.24 -10.39
CA GLY A 85 1.19 -7.40 -11.01
C GLY A 85 2.34 -7.13 -10.03
N TYR A 86 2.25 -6.08 -9.23
CA TYR A 86 3.21 -5.76 -8.17
C TYR A 86 3.35 -6.92 -7.19
N ALA A 87 2.24 -7.45 -6.66
CA ALA A 87 2.27 -8.57 -5.72
C ALA A 87 2.94 -9.80 -6.34
N LEU A 88 2.55 -10.19 -7.57
CA LEU A 88 3.15 -11.32 -8.28
C LEU A 88 4.65 -11.14 -8.51
N VAL A 89 5.06 -9.97 -9.00
CA VAL A 89 6.47 -9.63 -9.25
C VAL A 89 7.27 -9.63 -7.95
N LEU A 90 6.72 -9.11 -6.86
CA LEU A 90 7.37 -9.09 -5.56
C LEU A 90 7.60 -10.51 -5.03
N PHE A 91 6.57 -11.36 -5.04
CA PHE A 91 6.71 -12.77 -4.63
C PHE A 91 7.70 -13.53 -5.50
N ALA A 92 7.64 -13.34 -6.83
CA ALA A 92 8.58 -13.95 -7.76
C ALA A 92 10.03 -13.48 -7.52
N SER A 93 10.23 -12.18 -7.29
CA SER A 93 11.54 -11.58 -7.00
C SER A 93 12.14 -12.16 -5.72
N ILE A 94 11.38 -12.15 -4.62
CA ILE A 94 11.84 -12.71 -3.33
C ILE A 94 12.14 -14.20 -3.47
N SER A 95 11.26 -14.96 -4.13
CA SER A 95 11.48 -16.39 -4.34
C SER A 95 12.76 -16.65 -5.13
N LEU A 96 12.97 -15.96 -6.26
CA LEU A 96 14.13 -16.16 -7.12
C LEU A 96 15.44 -15.79 -6.41
N ILE A 97 15.45 -14.69 -5.66
CA ILE A 97 16.61 -14.28 -4.85
C ILE A 97 16.93 -15.35 -3.80
N ARG A 98 15.91 -15.92 -3.14
CA ARG A 98 16.09 -16.99 -2.14
C ARG A 98 16.58 -18.32 -2.72
N HIS A 99 16.28 -18.61 -3.98
CA HIS A 99 16.81 -19.81 -4.65
C HIS A 99 18.31 -19.70 -4.99
N GLY A 100 18.90 -18.51 -4.83
CA GLY A 100 20.33 -18.28 -5.00
C GLY A 100 20.67 -17.76 -6.39
N ILE A 101 20.73 -16.43 -6.53
CA ILE A 101 21.30 -15.78 -7.72
C ILE A 101 22.76 -15.41 -7.41
N GLU A 102 23.70 -16.08 -8.08
CA GLU A 102 25.14 -15.85 -7.90
C GLU A 102 25.58 -14.50 -8.49
N SER A 103 25.07 -14.16 -9.68
CA SER A 103 25.47 -12.93 -10.37
C SER A 103 24.85 -11.69 -9.71
N VAL A 104 25.72 -10.82 -9.17
CA VAL A 104 25.33 -9.56 -8.54
C VAL A 104 24.47 -8.67 -9.45
N PRO A 105 24.80 -8.48 -10.75
CA PRO A 105 23.97 -7.65 -11.63
C PRO A 105 22.55 -8.20 -11.81
N LEU A 106 22.40 -9.51 -11.97
CA LEU A 106 21.08 -10.14 -12.12
C LEU A 106 20.27 -10.04 -10.83
N ARG A 107 20.92 -10.27 -9.68
CA ARG A 107 20.28 -10.13 -8.37
C ARG A 107 19.80 -8.70 -8.13
N ALA A 108 20.59 -7.70 -8.52
CA ALA A 108 20.20 -6.29 -8.44
C ALA A 108 18.99 -5.98 -9.34
N LEU A 109 18.99 -6.45 -10.59
CA LEU A 109 17.85 -6.28 -11.50
C LEU A 109 16.58 -6.89 -10.90
N VAL A 110 16.65 -8.15 -10.45
CA VAL A 110 15.51 -8.86 -9.85
C VAL A 110 14.99 -8.16 -8.60
N ALA A 111 15.87 -7.63 -7.75
CA ALA A 111 15.49 -6.91 -6.54
C ALA A 111 14.78 -5.58 -6.81
N VAL A 112 15.14 -4.88 -7.90
CA VAL A 112 14.56 -3.57 -8.26
C VAL A 112 13.28 -3.71 -9.10
N THR A 113 13.06 -4.83 -9.79
CA THR A 113 11.87 -5.07 -10.64
C THR A 113 10.52 -4.69 -9.99
N PRO A 114 10.23 -4.99 -8.70
CA PRO A 114 8.98 -4.59 -8.07
C PRO A 114 8.75 -3.06 -8.05
N ALA A 115 9.83 -2.26 -8.01
CA ALA A 115 9.74 -0.80 -8.05
C ALA A 115 9.18 -0.27 -9.39
N LEU A 116 9.33 -1.02 -10.48
CA LEU A 116 8.73 -0.66 -11.77
C LEU A 116 7.20 -0.64 -11.72
N ALA A 117 6.58 -1.55 -10.96
CA ALA A 117 5.13 -1.52 -10.78
C ALA A 117 4.68 -0.29 -9.97
N ILE A 118 5.49 0.16 -9.01
CA ILE A 118 5.24 1.43 -8.30
C ILE A 118 5.38 2.62 -9.26
N ALA A 119 6.36 2.63 -10.17
CA ALA A 119 6.48 3.67 -11.19
C ALA A 119 5.24 3.73 -12.11
N LEU A 120 4.68 2.57 -12.49
CA LEU A 120 3.42 2.49 -13.23
C LEU A 120 2.24 3.05 -12.41
N LEU A 121 2.19 2.76 -11.10
CA LEU A 121 1.20 3.31 -10.19
C LEU A 121 1.30 4.84 -10.12
N MET A 122 2.51 5.37 -9.99
CA MET A 122 2.76 6.82 -9.99
C MET A 122 2.28 7.47 -11.28
N ARG A 123 2.56 6.86 -12.44
CA ARG A 123 2.05 7.33 -13.74
C ARG A 123 0.52 7.36 -13.77
N ALA A 124 -0.15 6.33 -13.24
CA ALA A 124 -1.60 6.29 -13.14
C ALA A 124 -2.15 7.37 -12.19
N ALA A 125 -1.47 7.62 -11.06
CA ALA A 125 -1.84 8.64 -10.09
C ALA A 125 -1.67 10.06 -10.65
N LEU A 126 -0.57 10.33 -11.36
CA LEU A 126 -0.35 11.61 -12.05
C LEU A 126 -1.39 11.86 -13.14
N ARG A 127 -1.80 10.82 -13.87
CA ARG A 127 -2.89 10.92 -14.83
C ARG A 127 -4.21 11.24 -14.13
N TYR A 128 -4.52 10.55 -13.03
CA TYR A 128 -5.71 10.82 -12.23
C TYR A 128 -5.74 12.27 -11.73
N LEU A 129 -4.63 12.80 -11.20
CA LEU A 129 -4.51 14.16 -10.71
C LEU A 129 -4.81 15.25 -11.77
N ARG A 130 -4.59 14.92 -13.05
CA ARG A 130 -4.89 15.82 -14.19
C ARG A 130 -6.33 15.70 -14.68
N GLU A 131 -7.03 14.62 -14.35
CA GLU A 131 -8.39 14.33 -14.81
C GLU A 131 -9.47 14.71 -13.79
N VAL A 132 -9.10 14.95 -12.53
CA VAL A 132 -10.02 15.41 -11.47
C VAL A 132 -10.27 16.92 -11.55
N ASP A 133 -11.36 17.37 -10.93
CA ASP A 133 -11.69 18.79 -10.80
C ASP A 133 -10.66 19.58 -9.96
N GLU A 134 -10.77 20.92 -9.99
CA GLU A 134 -9.80 21.81 -9.34
C GLU A 134 -9.76 21.67 -7.82
N LEU A 135 -10.93 21.53 -7.18
CA LEU A 135 -11.01 21.36 -5.73
C LEU A 135 -10.33 20.06 -5.31
N GLN A 136 -10.63 18.97 -6.01
CA GLN A 136 -10.04 17.68 -5.72
C GLN A 136 -8.54 17.68 -6.00
N ARG A 137 -8.10 18.27 -7.12
CA ARG A 137 -6.68 18.43 -7.44
C ARG A 137 -5.95 19.19 -6.33
N ARG A 138 -6.57 20.23 -5.76
CA ARG A 138 -6.02 20.98 -4.63
C ARG A 138 -5.89 20.11 -3.39
N ILE A 139 -6.95 19.38 -3.00
CA ILE A 139 -6.92 18.47 -1.85
C ILE A 139 -5.81 17.42 -2.02
N GLU A 140 -5.73 16.77 -3.18
CA GLU A 140 -4.71 15.75 -3.47
C GLU A 140 -3.29 16.33 -3.36
N THR A 141 -3.04 17.48 -4.00
CA THR A 141 -1.71 18.10 -4.03
C THR A 141 -1.29 18.61 -2.66
N GLU A 142 -2.21 19.21 -1.90
CA GLU A 142 -1.98 19.68 -0.53
C GLU A 142 -1.71 18.50 0.41
N SER A 143 -2.45 17.39 0.26
CA SER A 143 -2.23 16.16 1.03
C SER A 143 -0.85 15.54 0.75
N ILE A 144 -0.44 15.51 -0.53
CA ILE A 144 0.90 15.04 -0.93
C ILE A 144 1.97 15.97 -0.35
N GLY A 145 1.76 17.29 -0.37
CA GLY A 145 2.66 18.27 0.22
C GLY A 145 2.85 18.06 1.72
N ILE A 146 1.75 17.93 2.47
CA ILE A 146 1.79 17.65 3.93
C ILE A 146 2.54 16.34 4.21
N ALA A 147 2.22 15.27 3.47
CA ALA A 147 2.89 13.99 3.64
C ALA A 147 4.40 14.09 3.36
N SER A 148 4.77 14.76 2.28
CA SER A 148 6.17 14.90 1.87
C SER A 148 6.97 15.70 2.89
N LEU A 149 6.44 16.84 3.35
CA LEU A 149 7.10 17.69 4.34
C LEU A 149 7.25 16.97 5.69
N LEU A 150 6.18 16.32 6.18
CA LEU A 150 6.24 15.63 7.47
C LEU A 150 7.21 14.45 7.43
N VAL A 151 7.12 13.60 6.41
CA VAL A 151 8.01 12.43 6.30
C VAL A 151 9.45 12.85 6.07
N ALA A 152 9.72 13.87 5.26
CA ALA A 152 11.07 14.39 5.08
C ALA A 152 11.65 14.95 6.39
N LEU A 153 10.86 15.67 7.18
CA LEU A 153 11.26 16.15 8.50
C LEU A 153 11.57 15.00 9.46
N LEU A 154 10.70 14.00 9.53
CA LEU A 154 10.89 12.82 10.38
C LEU A 154 12.12 12.01 9.96
N TYR A 155 12.33 11.83 8.65
CA TYR A 155 13.50 11.13 8.12
C TYR A 155 14.79 11.88 8.44
N PHE A 156 14.80 13.21 8.27
CA PHE A 156 15.94 14.05 8.62
C PHE A 156 16.23 14.01 10.13
N ALA A 157 15.21 14.16 10.97
CA ALA A 157 15.35 14.06 12.43
C ALA A 157 15.86 12.68 12.86
N GLY A 158 15.34 11.61 12.25
CA GLY A 158 15.83 10.24 12.46
C GLY A 158 17.32 10.10 12.12
N GLY A 159 17.75 10.62 10.97
CA GLY A 159 19.16 10.63 10.58
C GLY A 159 20.06 11.45 11.51
N LEU A 160 19.57 12.54 12.09
CA LEU A 160 20.31 13.29 13.11
C LEU A 160 20.45 12.50 14.42
N LEU A 161 19.41 11.79 14.83
CA LEU A 161 19.44 10.92 16.02
C LEU A 161 20.42 9.75 15.83
N GLU A 162 20.46 9.18 14.62
CA GLU A 162 21.42 8.14 14.24
C GLU A 162 22.86 8.69 14.27
N LYS A 163 23.08 9.88 13.71
CA LYS A 163 24.41 10.54 13.73
C LYS A 163 24.88 10.94 15.12
N ALA A 164 23.96 11.21 16.03
CA ALA A 164 24.26 11.49 17.43
C ALA A 164 24.41 10.21 18.28
N GLU A 165 24.36 9.03 17.66
CA GLU A 165 24.43 7.71 18.33
C GLU A 165 23.34 7.53 19.40
N VAL A 166 22.21 8.22 19.27
CA VAL A 166 21.08 8.12 20.21
C VAL A 166 20.19 6.91 19.88
N LEU A 167 20.01 6.64 18.59
CA LEU A 167 19.23 5.52 18.06
C LEU A 167 20.02 4.84 16.94
N ASP A 168 19.97 3.52 16.88
CA ASP A 168 20.55 2.73 15.79
C ASP A 168 19.42 2.22 14.90
N PHE A 169 19.50 2.49 13.59
CA PHE A 169 18.48 2.13 12.63
C PHE A 169 19.05 1.24 11.52
N ASP A 170 18.35 0.15 11.20
CA ASP A 170 18.64 -0.59 9.98
C ASP A 170 18.26 0.25 8.74
N ALA A 171 19.28 0.70 8.00
CA ALA A 171 19.10 1.59 6.85
C ALA A 171 18.15 1.02 5.79
N ALA A 172 18.21 -0.30 5.55
CA ALA A 172 17.31 -0.95 4.59
C ALA A 172 15.85 -0.85 5.04
N SER A 173 15.57 -1.15 6.31
CA SER A 173 14.24 -0.99 6.90
C SER A 173 13.76 0.46 6.80
N VAL A 174 14.58 1.43 7.20
CA VAL A 174 14.20 2.85 7.13
C VAL A 174 13.84 3.27 5.70
N MET A 175 14.67 2.92 4.71
CA MET A 175 14.42 3.23 3.29
C MET A 175 13.11 2.62 2.77
N ILE A 176 12.80 1.37 3.16
CA ILE A 176 11.56 0.70 2.77
C ILE A 176 10.34 1.39 3.40
N TRP A 177 10.42 1.82 4.66
CA TRP A 177 9.31 2.39 5.41
C TRP A 177 8.97 3.84 5.05
N VAL A 178 9.84 4.57 4.33
CA VAL A 178 9.54 5.93 3.84
C VAL A 178 8.26 5.96 3.02
N PHE A 179 8.13 5.04 2.05
CA PHE A 179 6.98 5.03 1.13
C PHE A 179 5.65 4.68 1.85
N PRO A 180 5.57 3.63 2.69
CA PRO A 180 4.40 3.39 3.54
C PRO A 180 4.02 4.58 4.41
N LEU A 181 5.00 5.27 5.02
CA LEU A 181 4.72 6.42 5.88
C LEU A 181 4.19 7.62 5.07
N LEU A 182 4.69 7.82 3.85
CA LEU A 182 4.13 8.80 2.90
C LEU A 182 2.67 8.47 2.58
N CYS A 183 2.36 7.22 2.21
CA CYS A 183 1.00 6.80 1.88
C CYS A 183 0.03 6.97 3.06
N LEU A 184 0.47 6.60 4.27
CA LEU A 184 -0.33 6.73 5.49
C LEU A 184 -0.62 8.20 5.80
N THR A 185 0.42 9.03 5.81
CA THR A 185 0.30 10.46 6.11
C THR A 185 -0.55 11.17 5.05
N TYR A 186 -0.36 10.83 3.77
CA TYR A 186 -1.17 11.32 2.67
C TYR A 186 -2.65 10.97 2.87
N GLY A 187 -2.97 9.72 3.22
CA GLY A 187 -4.35 9.27 3.45
C GLY A 187 -5.03 10.03 4.59
N ILE A 188 -4.31 10.22 5.71
CA ILE A 188 -4.81 10.98 6.87
C ILE A 188 -5.00 12.46 6.50
N ALA A 189 -4.00 13.09 5.88
CA ALA A 189 -4.05 14.49 5.46
C ALA A 189 -5.24 14.73 4.50
N LYS A 190 -5.42 13.84 3.53
CA LYS A 190 -6.55 13.87 2.59
C LYS A 190 -7.89 13.80 3.30
N MET A 191 -8.05 12.87 4.25
CA MET A 191 -9.27 12.75 5.03
C MET A 191 -9.57 14.02 5.83
N VAL A 192 -8.57 14.61 6.47
CA VAL A 192 -8.72 15.86 7.24
C VAL A 192 -9.07 17.04 6.33
N LEU A 193 -8.40 17.17 5.18
CA LEU A 193 -8.64 18.27 4.24
C LEU A 193 -10.01 18.16 3.58
N THR A 194 -10.40 16.98 3.10
CA THR A 194 -11.75 16.73 2.57
C THR A 194 -12.82 17.16 3.56
N ARG A 195 -12.67 16.83 4.86
CA ARG A 195 -13.65 17.18 5.89
C ARG A 195 -13.87 18.69 6.04
N ARG A 196 -12.91 19.53 5.64
CA ARG A 196 -13.07 21.00 5.68
C ARG A 196 -13.95 21.55 4.56
N TYR A 197 -14.16 20.76 3.50
CA TYR A 197 -14.90 21.17 2.30
C TYR A 197 -16.25 20.44 2.15
N LEU A 198 -16.57 19.51 3.07
CA LEU A 198 -17.88 18.87 3.21
C LEU A 198 -18.70 19.60 4.28
#